data_AF-A0A396ZUD2-F1
#
_entry.id   AF-A0A396ZUD2-F1
#
_cell.length_a   1.000
_cell.length_b   1.000
_cell.length_c   1.000
_cell.angle_alpha   90.00
_cell.angle_beta   90.00
_cell.angle_gamma   90.00
#
_symmetry.space_group_name_H-M   'P 1'
#
loop_
_entity.id
_entity.type
_entity.pdbx_description
1 polymer ?
#
loop_
_entity_poly.entity_id
_entity_poly.type
_entity_poly.pdbx_seq_one_letter_code
_entity_poly.pdbx_strand_id
1 'polypeptide(L)'
;MCLNPVLGSRAYQARRQELLRLVSTDAVLGDRDMIHRNHAERYAKSLEKSQAYVTLLERHEIVDPDEQTFVYQVIGEPLPIDVHRAINLPKVTPATDLNADAMTELKQLKLMLLAQKQELDDLQPTESAKPNGLRAVKSEAKDLL
;
A
#
# COMPACT_ATOMS: atom_id res chain seq x y z
N MET A 1 13.46 -24.78 32.25
CA MET A 1 13.99 -23.61 32.97
C MET A 1 13.91 -22.41 32.05
N CYS A 2 13.13 -21.39 32.39
CA CYS A 2 13.15 -20.12 31.67
C CYS A 2 14.17 -19.22 32.38
N LEU A 3 15.28 -18.92 31.72
CA LEU A 3 16.22 -17.91 32.20
C LEU A 3 15.49 -16.56 32.17
N ASN A 4 15.43 -15.86 33.31
CA ASN A 4 14.98 -14.47 33.38
C ASN A 4 16.22 -13.57 33.50
N PRO A 5 16.91 -13.26 32.39
CA PRO A 5 18.02 -12.32 32.43
C PRO A 5 17.52 -10.96 32.93
N VAL A 6 18.15 -10.43 33.97
CA VAL A 6 17.85 -9.09 34.49
C VAL A 6 18.44 -8.06 33.54
N LEU A 7 17.64 -7.66 32.56
CA LEU A 7 17.87 -6.55 31.65
C LEU A 7 17.30 -5.25 32.26
N GLY A 8 18.10 -4.20 32.39
CA GLY A 8 17.63 -2.87 32.76
C GLY A 8 17.06 -2.74 34.17
N SER A 9 16.16 -1.76 34.35
CA SER A 9 15.55 -1.45 35.65
C SER A 9 14.45 -2.44 36.04
N ARG A 10 14.08 -2.47 37.32
CA ARG A 10 12.95 -3.30 37.81
C ARG A 10 11.63 -2.94 37.11
N ALA A 11 11.40 -1.66 36.84
CA ALA A 11 10.21 -1.19 36.13
C ALA A 11 10.19 -1.71 34.69
N TYR A 12 11.33 -1.66 34.00
CA TYR A 12 11.48 -2.21 32.66
C TYR A 12 11.20 -3.72 32.61
N GLN A 13 11.70 -4.47 33.60
CA GLN A 13 11.41 -5.91 33.73
C GLN A 13 9.92 -6.20 33.94
N ALA A 14 9.29 -5.47 34.87
CA ALA A 14 7.86 -5.62 35.13
C ALA A 14 7.04 -5.36 33.85
N ARG A 15 7.42 -4.33 33.09
CA ARG A 15 6.77 -3.99 31.82
C ARG A 15 6.94 -5.10 30.77
N ARG A 16 8.15 -5.66 30.60
CA ARG A 16 8.34 -6.80 29.68
C ARG A 16 7.54 -8.04 30.07
N GLN A 17 7.44 -8.33 31.37
CA GLN A 17 6.63 -9.45 31.85
C GLN A 17 5.15 -9.23 31.56
N GLU A 18 4.66 -7.99 31.72
CA GLU A 18 3.30 -7.62 31.33
C GLU A 18 3.06 -7.84 29.83
N LEU A 19 3.92 -7.30 28.97
CA LEU A 19 3.81 -7.44 27.52
C LEU A 19 3.83 -8.91 27.08
N LEU A 20 4.73 -9.71 27.66
CA LEU A 20 4.77 -11.16 27.42
C LEU A 20 3.45 -11.81 27.84
N ARG A 21 2.93 -11.45 29.01
CA ARG A 21 1.66 -11.98 29.52
C ARG A 21 0.54 -11.67 28.53
N LEU A 22 0.41 -10.42 28.07
CA LEU A 22 -0.62 -10.01 27.11
C LEU A 22 -0.60 -10.90 25.86
N VAL A 23 0.56 -11.12 25.26
CA VAL A 23 0.71 -11.98 24.07
C VAL A 23 0.37 -13.44 24.40
N SER A 24 0.86 -13.97 25.52
CA SER A 24 0.66 -15.37 25.89
C SER A 24 -0.79 -15.72 26.24
N THR A 25 -1.55 -14.76 26.76
CA THR A 25 -2.96 -14.95 27.13
C THR A 25 -3.94 -14.67 26.00
N ASP A 26 -3.47 -14.03 24.91
CA ASP A 26 -4.31 -13.76 23.75
C ASP A 26 -4.59 -15.06 22.98
N ALA A 27 -5.87 -15.29 22.63
CA ALA A 27 -6.30 -16.53 21.99
C ALA A 27 -5.70 -16.75 20.58
N VAL A 28 -5.34 -15.66 19.89
CA VAL A 28 -4.79 -15.70 18.53
C VAL A 28 -3.28 -15.66 18.58
N LEU A 29 -2.69 -14.72 19.34
CA LEU A 29 -1.24 -14.52 19.40
C LEU A 29 -0.53 -15.56 20.26
N GLY A 30 -1.23 -16.13 21.24
CA GLY A 30 -0.72 -17.20 22.10
C GLY A 30 -0.68 -18.58 21.43
N ASP A 31 -1.38 -18.76 20.30
CA ASP A 31 -1.39 -20.01 19.52
C ASP A 31 0.01 -20.36 19.02
N ARG A 32 0.51 -21.57 19.35
CA ARG A 32 1.84 -22.06 18.95
C ARG A 32 1.77 -23.24 17.97
N ASP A 33 0.59 -23.57 17.44
CA ASP A 33 0.35 -24.77 16.64
C ASP A 33 0.61 -24.57 15.13
N MET A 34 1.30 -23.50 14.77
CA MET A 34 1.52 -23.12 13.36
C MET A 34 2.37 -24.12 12.58
N ILE A 35 3.19 -24.91 13.27
CA ILE A 35 3.96 -26.02 12.69
C ILE A 35 3.07 -27.15 12.17
N HIS A 36 1.87 -27.33 12.74
CA HIS A 36 0.94 -28.41 12.38
C HIS A 36 0.00 -28.05 11.22
N ARG A 37 0.10 -26.82 10.69
CA ARG A 37 -0.75 -26.29 9.62
C ARG A 37 -0.10 -26.44 8.25
N ASN A 38 -0.92 -26.66 7.23
CA ASN A 38 -0.48 -26.59 5.83
C ASN A 38 -0.22 -25.12 5.41
N HIS A 39 0.34 -24.90 4.21
CA HIS A 39 0.72 -23.55 3.77
C HIS A 39 -0.45 -22.56 3.75
N ALA A 40 -1.61 -22.96 3.22
CA ALA A 40 -2.78 -22.11 3.12
C ALA A 40 -3.35 -21.76 4.51
N GLU A 41 -3.47 -22.75 5.38
CA GLU A 41 -3.90 -22.56 6.78
C GLU A 41 -2.93 -21.68 7.56
N ARG A 42 -1.62 -21.87 7.35
CA ARG A 42 -0.59 -21.08 8.01
C ARG A 42 -0.61 -19.63 7.53
N TYR A 43 -0.86 -19.39 6.24
CA TYR A 43 -1.02 -18.04 5.70
C TYR A 43 -2.31 -17.38 6.23
N ALA A 44 -3.43 -18.09 6.26
CA ALA A 44 -4.68 -17.56 6.82
C ALA A 44 -4.52 -17.19 8.30
N LYS A 45 -3.89 -18.07 9.10
CA LYS A 45 -3.66 -17.82 10.52
C LYS A 45 -2.65 -16.70 10.77
N SER A 46 -1.65 -16.53 9.90
CA SER A 46 -0.68 -15.43 10.04
C SER A 46 -1.29 -14.07 9.71
N LEU A 47 -2.28 -14.00 8.81
CA LEU A 47 -3.08 -12.79 8.60
C LEU A 47 -3.91 -12.45 9.85
N GLU A 48 -4.58 -13.45 10.44
CA GLU A 48 -5.34 -13.28 11.68
C GLU A 48 -4.43 -12.79 12.83
N LYS A 49 -3.25 -13.40 13.00
CA LYS A 49 -2.24 -12.95 13.96
C LYS A 49 -1.73 -11.54 13.67
N SER A 50 -1.58 -11.15 12.41
CA SER A 50 -1.17 -9.78 12.04
C SER A 50 -2.21 -8.75 12.47
N GLN A 51 -3.49 -9.05 12.26
CA GLN A 51 -4.58 -8.20 12.72
C GLN A 51 -4.63 -8.14 14.25
N ALA A 52 -4.56 -9.30 14.92
CA ALA A 52 -4.56 -9.37 16.38
C ALA A 52 -3.38 -8.61 17.00
N TYR A 53 -2.21 -8.63 16.37
CA TYR A 53 -1.04 -7.86 16.78
C TYR A 53 -1.34 -6.35 16.76
N VAL A 54 -1.86 -5.82 15.64
CA VAL A 54 -2.21 -4.39 15.52
C VAL A 54 -3.27 -4.00 16.56
N THR A 55 -4.33 -4.81 16.70
CA THR A 55 -5.38 -4.57 17.70
C THR A 55 -4.84 -4.60 19.13
N LEU A 56 -3.89 -5.47 19.44
CA LEU A 56 -3.26 -5.53 20.76
C LEU A 56 -2.45 -4.25 21.03
N LEU A 57 -1.69 -3.77 20.05
CA LEU A 57 -0.93 -2.53 20.18
C LEU A 57 -1.85 -1.32 20.42
N GLU A 58 -2.91 -1.20 19.64
CA GLU A 58 -3.90 -0.12 19.78
C GLU A 58 -4.61 -0.17 21.14
N ARG A 59 -5.08 -1.36 21.54
CA ARG A 59 -5.84 -1.55 22.80
C ARG A 59 -5.03 -1.24 24.04
N HIS A 60 -3.73 -1.55 24.02
CA HIS A 60 -2.84 -1.38 25.16
C HIS A 60 -1.94 -0.14 25.04
N GLU A 61 -2.21 0.72 24.04
CA GLU A 61 -1.49 1.96 23.78
C GLU A 61 0.04 1.75 23.71
N ILE A 62 0.45 0.66 23.06
CA ILE A 62 1.87 0.29 22.93
C ILE A 62 2.46 1.06 21.76
N VAL A 63 2.93 2.28 22.04
CA VAL A 63 3.48 3.21 21.05
C VAL A 63 5.01 3.07 20.92
N ASP A 64 5.68 2.63 21.98
CA ASP A 64 7.14 2.52 22.00
C ASP A 64 7.65 1.48 20.98
N PRO A 65 8.54 1.85 20.05
CA PRO A 65 9.04 0.94 19.02
C PRO A 65 9.76 -0.30 19.53
N ASP A 66 10.44 -0.21 20.68
CA ASP A 66 11.14 -1.34 21.29
C ASP A 66 10.13 -2.29 21.94
N GLU A 67 9.08 -1.77 22.58
CA GLU A 67 7.96 -2.57 23.08
C GLU A 67 7.21 -3.27 21.93
N GLN A 68 6.90 -2.56 20.84
CA GLN A 68 6.27 -3.14 19.65
C GLN A 68 7.13 -4.27 19.08
N THR A 69 8.44 -4.03 18.95
CA THR A 69 9.40 -5.03 18.48
C THR A 69 9.45 -6.24 19.42
N PHE A 70 9.44 -6.01 20.73
CA PHE A 70 9.40 -7.09 21.71
C PHE A 70 8.12 -7.92 21.61
N VAL A 71 6.96 -7.28 21.58
CA VAL A 71 5.66 -7.95 21.42
C VAL A 71 5.66 -8.81 20.16
N TYR A 72 6.16 -8.27 19.04
CA TYR A 72 6.29 -9.01 17.79
C TYR A 72 7.20 -10.23 17.94
N GLN A 73 8.38 -10.08 18.56
CA GLN A 73 9.31 -11.19 18.79
C GLN A 73 8.70 -12.30 19.67
N VAL A 74 7.87 -11.95 20.65
CA VAL A 74 7.21 -12.92 21.54
C VAL A 74 6.19 -13.78 20.79
N ILE A 75 5.59 -13.29 19.70
CA ILE A 75 4.74 -14.11 18.82
C ILE A 75 5.54 -15.28 18.22
N GLY A 76 6.86 -15.12 18.04
CA GLY A 76 7.78 -16.22 17.73
C GLY A 76 7.67 -16.77 16.31
N GLU A 77 6.94 -16.10 15.42
CA GLU A 77 6.67 -16.54 14.06
C GLU A 77 6.72 -15.37 13.09
N PRO A 78 7.21 -15.56 11.85
CA PRO A 78 7.19 -14.52 10.84
C PRO A 78 5.75 -14.26 10.36
N LEU A 79 5.31 -13.02 10.50
CA LEU A 79 4.01 -12.57 10.01
C LEU A 79 4.17 -11.76 8.71
N PRO A 80 3.16 -11.73 7.82
CA PRO A 80 3.18 -10.92 6.61
C PRO A 80 3.44 -9.42 6.86
N ILE A 81 3.09 -8.91 8.04
CA ILE A 81 3.32 -7.51 8.43
C ILE A 81 4.81 -7.17 8.71
N ASP A 82 5.69 -8.17 8.82
CA ASP A 82 7.11 -7.98 9.18
C ASP A 82 7.83 -7.01 8.24
N VAL A 83 7.59 -7.14 6.93
CA VAL A 83 8.18 -6.28 5.91
C VAL A 83 7.74 -4.84 6.10
N HIS A 84 6.46 -4.62 6.39
CA HIS A 84 5.93 -3.28 6.66
C HIS A 84 6.56 -2.69 7.93
N ARG A 85 6.75 -3.48 8.99
CA ARG A 85 7.43 -3.03 10.21
C ARG A 85 8.90 -2.67 9.95
N ALA A 86 9.64 -3.54 9.24
CA ALA A 86 11.06 -3.38 9.00
C ALA A 86 11.40 -2.24 8.01
N ILE A 87 10.53 -2.01 7.02
CA ILE A 87 10.71 -0.90 6.06
C ILE A 87 10.32 0.44 6.70
N ASN A 88 9.31 0.47 7.57
CA ASN A 88 8.79 1.72 8.14
C ASN A 88 9.56 2.26 9.36
N LEU A 89 10.45 1.49 9.99
CA LEU A 89 11.10 1.87 11.25
C LEU A 89 12.22 2.94 11.17
N PRO A 90 12.75 3.34 10.00
CA PRO A 90 13.16 4.75 9.82
C PRO A 90 13.19 5.25 8.35
N LYS A 91 12.32 4.78 7.45
CA LYS A 91 12.28 5.29 6.05
C LYS A 91 11.13 6.26 5.76
N VAL A 92 10.67 6.99 6.77
CA VAL A 92 10.05 8.29 6.50
C VAL A 92 11.15 9.34 6.57
N THR A 93 12.05 9.33 5.58
CA THR A 93 12.49 10.60 5.00
C THR A 93 11.25 11.24 4.38
N PRO A 94 11.19 12.57 4.20
CA PRO A 94 10.01 13.23 3.61
C PRO A 94 9.87 12.86 2.12
N ALA A 95 9.51 11.62 1.81
CA ALA A 95 9.03 11.19 0.51
C ALA A 95 7.57 11.63 0.27
N THR A 96 6.93 12.22 1.29
CA THR A 96 5.73 13.03 1.10
C THR A 96 5.99 14.30 0.29
N ASP A 97 7.24 14.78 0.22
CA ASP A 97 7.60 15.95 -0.58
C ASP A 97 7.86 15.58 -2.06
N LEU A 98 8.47 14.42 -2.32
CA LEU A 98 8.71 13.92 -3.68
C LEU A 98 7.42 13.70 -4.48
N ASN A 99 6.34 13.24 -3.82
CA ASN A 99 5.05 13.07 -4.47
C ASN A 99 4.32 14.40 -4.72
N ALA A 100 4.51 15.41 -3.86
CA ALA A 100 3.93 16.74 -4.07
C ALA A 100 4.62 17.47 -5.22
N ASP A 101 5.95 17.40 -5.27
CA ASP A 101 6.76 17.99 -6.34
C ASP A 101 6.53 17.28 -7.68
N ALA A 102 6.55 15.94 -7.70
CA ALA A 102 6.25 15.17 -8.91
C ALA A 102 4.83 15.45 -9.43
N MET A 103 3.84 15.59 -8.55
CA MET A 103 2.48 15.97 -8.95
C MET A 103 2.39 17.41 -9.46
N THR A 104 3.26 18.30 -8.99
CA THR A 104 3.33 19.69 -9.46
C THR A 104 3.96 19.76 -10.85
N GLU A 105 5.06 19.05 -11.08
CA GLU A 105 5.66 18.92 -12.42
C GLU A 105 4.70 18.28 -13.42
N LEU A 106 3.99 17.22 -13.02
CA LEU A 106 3.02 16.54 -13.88
C LEU A 106 1.82 17.45 -14.22
N LYS A 107 1.38 18.28 -13.27
CA LYS A 107 0.37 19.33 -13.53
C LYS A 107 0.89 20.40 -14.50
N GLN A 108 2.14 20.84 -14.37
CA GLN A 108 2.73 21.83 -15.28
C GLN A 108 2.91 21.27 -16.70
N LEU A 109 3.42 20.05 -16.84
CA LEU A 109 3.54 19.38 -18.14
C LEU A 109 2.18 19.18 -18.80
N LYS A 110 1.15 18.82 -18.04
CA LYS A 110 -0.23 18.71 -18.56
C LYS A 110 -0.77 20.06 -19.05
N LEU A 111 -0.44 21.15 -18.37
CA LEU A 111 -0.86 22.50 -18.76
C LEU A 111 -0.15 22.95 -20.05
N MET A 112 1.16 22.68 -20.19
CA MET A 112 1.90 22.95 -21.42
C MET A 112 1.37 22.13 -22.61
N LEU A 113 1.04 20.85 -22.38
CA LEU A 113 0.49 20.00 -23.44
C LEU A 113 -0.90 20.48 -23.89
N LEU A 114 -1.73 20.97 -22.96
CA LEU A 114 -3.02 21.58 -23.28
C LEU A 114 -2.87 22.89 -24.05
N ALA A 115 -1.89 23.73 -23.68
CA ALA A 115 -1.60 24.97 -24.41
C ALA A 115 -1.11 24.70 -25.84
N GLN A 116 -0.20 23.73 -26.03
CA GLN A 116 0.23 23.31 -27.37
C GLN A 116 -0.91 22.73 -28.20
N LYS A 117 -1.83 22.00 -27.57
CA LYS A 117 -3.02 21.48 -28.27
C LYS A 117 -3.94 22.60 -28.72
N GLN A 118 -4.15 23.61 -27.88
CA GLN A 118 -4.93 24.80 -28.22
C GLN A 118 -4.31 25.56 -29.41
N GLU A 119 -2.97 25.75 -29.39
CA GLU A 119 -2.25 26.37 -30.52
C GLU A 119 -2.34 25.56 -31.81
N LEU A 120 -2.39 24.22 -31.72
CA LEU A 120 -2.60 23.35 -32.88
C LEU A 120 -4.03 23.44 -33.44
N ASP A 121 -5.02 23.56 -32.57
CA ASP A 121 -6.43 23.75 -32.96
C ASP A 121 -6.65 25.14 -33.57
N ASP A 122 -5.95 26.17 -33.08
CA ASP A 122 -5.99 27.54 -33.61
C ASP A 122 -5.26 27.69 -34.97
N LEU A 123 -4.38 26.75 -35.32
CA LEU A 123 -3.65 26.70 -36.60
C LEU A 123 -4.33 25.84 -37.68
N GLN A 124 -5.49 25.23 -37.41
CA GLN A 124 -6.29 24.58 -38.45
C GLN A 124 -6.87 25.66 -39.39
N PRO A 125 -6.56 25.66 -40.70
CA PRO A 125 -7.13 26.62 -41.63
C PRO A 125 -8.64 26.41 -41.75
N THR A 126 -9.43 27.46 -41.54
CA THR A 126 -10.78 27.54 -42.09
C THR A 126 -10.70 27.63 -43.61
N GLU A 127 -10.81 26.51 -44.31
CA GLU A 127 -11.18 26.48 -45.72
C GLU A 127 -12.39 25.56 -45.91
N SER A 128 -13.41 25.87 -46.69
CA SER A 128 -13.87 27.09 -47.35
C SER A 128 -15.23 26.71 -47.96
N ALA A 129 -16.14 27.67 -48.09
CA ALA A 129 -17.37 27.48 -48.84
C ALA A 129 -17.05 27.17 -50.32
N LYS A 130 -17.69 26.13 -50.84
CA LYS A 130 -17.57 25.57 -52.20
C LYS A 130 -17.60 26.61 -53.32
N PRO A 131 -16.97 26.28 -54.45
CA PRO A 131 -17.67 26.33 -55.73
C PRO A 131 -17.56 24.96 -56.42
N ASN A 132 -18.70 24.32 -56.69
CA ASN A 132 -18.69 23.20 -57.63
C ASN A 132 -19.93 23.25 -58.52
N GLY A 133 -19.75 23.86 -59.68
CA GLY A 133 -20.61 23.67 -60.84
C GLY A 133 -20.14 22.46 -61.65
N LEU A 134 -21.13 21.80 -62.23
CA LEU A 134 -21.10 20.86 -63.36
C LEU A 134 -20.77 19.37 -63.14
N ARG A 135 -21.86 18.62 -63.36
CA ARG A 135 -22.00 17.38 -64.15
C ARG A 135 -21.72 16.05 -63.45
N ALA A 136 -22.81 15.52 -62.92
CA ALA A 136 -23.07 14.09 -62.81
C ALA A 136 -23.09 13.45 -64.22
N VAL A 137 -22.24 12.44 -64.43
CA VAL A 137 -22.41 11.47 -65.51
C VAL A 137 -23.04 10.23 -64.88
N LYS A 138 -24.25 9.92 -65.30
CA LYS A 138 -24.98 8.69 -64.96
C LYS A 138 -24.27 7.49 -65.58
N SER A 139 -24.06 6.43 -64.80
CA SER A 139 -23.99 5.06 -65.35
C SER A 139 -25.12 4.24 -64.74
N GLU A 140 -26.18 4.07 -65.53
CA GLU A 140 -27.15 2.99 -65.36
C GLU A 140 -26.44 1.65 -65.61
N ALA A 141 -26.61 0.69 -64.70
CA ALA A 141 -26.62 -0.72 -65.02
C ALA A 141 -27.81 -1.31 -64.25
N LYS A 142 -28.96 -1.26 -64.93
CA LYS A 142 -30.19 -1.95 -64.58
C LYS A 142 -30.00 -3.46 -64.74
N ASP A 143 -30.74 -4.17 -63.88
CA ASP A 143 -31.29 -5.51 -64.05
C ASP A 143 -31.12 -6.15 -65.43
N LEU A 144 -30.67 -7.40 -65.45
CA LEU A 144 -31.16 -8.39 -66.40
C LEU A 144 -31.25 -9.75 -65.70
N LEU A 145 -32.48 -10.28 -65.74
CA LEU A 145 -32.88 -11.68 -65.59
C LEU A 145 -31.97 -12.65 -66.34
#